data_AF-A0A645FQI7-F1
#
_entry.id   AF-A0A645FQI7-F1
#
_cell.length_a   1.000
_cell.length_b   1.000
_cell.length_c   1.000
_cell.angle_alpha   90.00
_cell.angle_beta   90.00
_cell.angle_gamma   90.00
#
_symmetry.space_group_name_H-M   'P 1'
#
loop_
_entity.id
_entity.type
_entity.pdbx_description
1 polymer ?
#
loop_
_entity_poly.entity_id
_entity_poly.type
_entity_poly.pdbx_seq_one_letter_code
_entity_poly.pdbx_strand_id
1 'polypeptide(L)'
;MRNGLSADFSPKPIPHESGNGMHINLSLSKPHTEGARDSFMAGLMDHICEITAFLNPLEASYARLGECKAPRYVTWSPENRSQLIRIPAAKGEFERIELRSPDPAGNPYLSFALILAAGLDGIRRGLVPPPPTNLNLFTADESVTRTLRQLPRSRAEAAALAKDSAFVRSVLPAGIIDAFTGGID
;
A
#
# COMPACT_ATOMS: atom_id res chain seq x y z
N MET A 1 20.20 -10.01 24.93
CA MET A 1 19.09 -9.04 25.12
C MET A 1 19.36 -8.25 26.40
N ARG A 2 19.22 -6.92 26.42
CA ARG A 2 19.53 -6.10 27.61
C ARG A 2 18.44 -6.13 28.70
N ASN A 3 17.19 -6.40 28.33
CA ASN A 3 16.02 -6.36 29.24
C ASN A 3 15.24 -7.69 29.30
N GLY A 4 15.79 -8.79 28.78
CA GLY A 4 15.09 -10.09 28.71
C GLY A 4 13.91 -10.17 27.71
N LEU A 5 13.71 -9.16 26.87
CA LEU A 5 12.65 -9.10 25.86
C LEU A 5 13.23 -9.14 24.44
N SER A 6 12.45 -9.69 23.51
CA SER A 6 12.70 -9.67 22.05
C SER A 6 11.60 -8.86 21.36
N ALA A 7 11.99 -7.99 20.42
CA ALA A 7 11.04 -7.32 19.54
C ALA A 7 10.84 -8.16 18.27
N ASP A 8 9.60 -8.28 17.82
CA ASP A 8 9.24 -8.96 16.58
C ASP A 8 8.49 -8.00 15.65
N PHE A 9 9.05 -7.80 14.46
CA PHE A 9 8.51 -6.93 13.42
C PHE A 9 7.79 -7.70 12.32
N SER A 10 7.63 -9.03 12.48
CA SER A 10 6.88 -9.88 11.56
C SER A 10 5.48 -9.30 11.33
N PRO A 11 4.95 -9.33 10.10
CA PRO A 11 3.69 -8.67 9.78
C PRO A 11 2.50 -9.20 10.60
N LYS A 12 2.49 -10.50 10.92
CA LYS A 12 1.44 -11.17 11.69
C LYS A 12 2.06 -12.17 12.68
N PRO A 13 2.54 -11.71 13.85
CA PRO A 13 3.23 -12.59 14.81
C PRO A 13 2.25 -13.44 15.63
N ILE A 14 1.03 -12.95 15.84
CA ILE A 14 0.00 -13.63 16.64
C ILE A 14 -1.26 -13.81 15.76
N PRO A 15 -1.76 -15.05 15.59
CA PRO A 15 -3.01 -15.31 14.87
C PRO A 15 -4.19 -14.55 15.48
N HIS A 16 -5.13 -14.09 14.65
CA HIS A 16 -6.35 -13.34 15.03
C HIS A 16 -6.16 -11.98 15.73
N GLU A 17 -4.96 -11.66 16.21
CA GLU A 17 -4.64 -10.35 16.81
C GLU A 17 -4.16 -9.32 15.77
N SER A 18 -4.07 -8.05 16.15
CA SER A 18 -3.56 -7.01 15.26
C SER A 18 -2.10 -7.29 14.83
N GLY A 19 -1.83 -7.12 13.53
CA GLY A 19 -0.49 -7.27 12.96
C GLY A 19 0.35 -5.99 12.99
N ASN A 20 1.64 -6.13 12.67
CA ASN A 20 2.57 -5.01 12.52
C ASN A 20 2.44 -4.37 11.14
N GLY A 21 2.12 -3.07 11.08
CA GLY A 21 2.13 -2.27 9.85
C GLY A 21 3.20 -1.20 9.89
N MET A 22 3.74 -0.86 8.72
CA MET A 22 4.63 0.27 8.52
C MET A 22 3.85 1.34 7.73
N HIS A 23 3.07 2.16 8.43
CA HIS A 23 2.31 3.22 7.75
C HIS A 23 3.27 4.30 7.26
N ILE A 24 3.24 4.58 5.96
CA ILE A 24 4.11 5.57 5.31
C ILE A 24 3.32 6.84 5.10
N ASN A 25 3.81 7.95 5.68
CA ASN A 25 3.21 9.26 5.52
C ASN A 25 4.01 10.07 4.49
N LEU A 26 3.33 10.57 3.47
CA LEU A 26 3.93 11.25 2.31
C LEU A 26 3.34 12.65 2.17
N SER A 27 4.19 13.64 1.95
CA SER A 27 3.79 14.99 1.59
C SER A 27 4.60 15.46 0.39
N LEU A 28 3.98 16.27 -0.46
CA LEU A 28 4.64 16.90 -1.61
C LEU A 28 4.95 18.35 -1.24
N SER A 29 6.24 18.68 -1.10
CA SER A 29 6.65 20.07 -0.90
C SER A 29 6.67 20.79 -2.25
N LYS A 30 5.95 21.93 -2.35
CA LYS A 30 5.89 22.80 -3.53
C LYS A 30 5.42 22.10 -4.81
N PRO A 31 4.19 21.55 -4.84
CA PRO A 31 3.64 21.01 -6.08
C PRO A 31 3.55 22.13 -7.14
N HIS A 32 4.16 21.93 -8.30
CA HIS A 32 4.10 22.88 -9.42
C HIS A 32 2.77 22.83 -10.18
N THR A 33 1.88 21.90 -9.81
CA THR A 33 0.64 21.61 -10.52
C THR A 33 -0.51 21.56 -9.51
N GLU A 34 -1.60 22.25 -9.82
CA GLU A 34 -2.85 22.14 -9.07
C GLU A 34 -3.36 20.69 -9.12
N GLY A 35 -3.89 20.17 -8.01
CA GLY A 35 -4.35 18.77 -7.94
C GLY A 35 -3.23 17.72 -7.90
N ALA A 36 -1.94 18.09 -7.88
CA ALA A 36 -0.82 17.14 -7.88
C ALA A 36 -0.90 16.09 -6.77
N ARG A 37 -1.41 16.44 -5.58
CA ARG A 37 -1.63 15.50 -4.48
C ARG A 37 -2.64 14.41 -4.87
N ASP A 38 -3.76 14.80 -5.45
CA ASP A 38 -4.83 13.89 -5.81
C ASP A 38 -4.39 12.98 -6.95
N SER A 39 -3.69 13.52 -7.94
CA SER A 39 -3.06 12.72 -9.00
C SER A 39 -1.97 11.79 -8.48
N PHE A 40 -1.18 12.23 -7.49
CA PHE A 40 -0.20 11.36 -6.83
C PHE A 40 -0.87 10.20 -6.11
N MET A 41 -1.92 10.48 -5.34
CA MET A 41 -2.72 9.47 -4.67
C MET A 41 -3.36 8.50 -5.68
N ALA A 42 -3.88 9.02 -6.79
CA ALA A 42 -4.46 8.21 -7.86
C ALA A 42 -3.42 7.27 -8.48
N GLY A 43 -2.20 7.75 -8.75
CA GLY A 43 -1.10 6.91 -9.24
C GLY A 43 -0.70 5.81 -8.24
N LEU A 44 -0.62 6.14 -6.95
CA LEU A 44 -0.43 5.12 -5.91
C LEU A 44 -1.53 4.04 -5.96
N MET A 45 -2.80 4.43 -6.06
CA MET A 45 -3.91 3.49 -6.12
C MET A 45 -3.92 2.65 -7.42
N ASP A 46 -3.47 3.21 -8.54
CA ASP A 46 -3.37 2.53 -9.83
C ASP A 46 -2.38 1.36 -9.76
N HIS A 47 -1.20 1.64 -9.19
CA HIS A 47 -0.06 0.72 -9.15
C HIS A 47 0.03 -0.14 -7.87
N ILE A 48 -0.80 0.08 -6.85
CA ILE A 48 -0.58 -0.53 -5.53
C ILE A 48 -0.48 -2.07 -5.57
N CYS A 49 -1.33 -2.74 -6.36
CA CYS A 49 -1.37 -4.19 -6.39
C CYS A 49 -0.09 -4.79 -6.98
N GLU A 50 0.45 -4.20 -8.04
CA GLU A 50 1.68 -4.69 -8.69
C GLU A 50 2.96 -4.38 -7.91
N ILE A 51 2.94 -3.36 -7.04
CA ILE A 51 4.07 -3.09 -6.12
C ILE A 51 3.93 -3.80 -4.77
N THR A 52 2.79 -4.47 -4.49
CA THR A 52 2.51 -5.10 -3.19
C THR A 52 3.56 -6.14 -2.82
N ALA A 53 4.09 -6.92 -3.78
CA ALA A 53 5.12 -7.93 -3.51
C ALA A 53 6.38 -7.35 -2.83
N PHE A 54 6.69 -6.08 -3.09
CA PHE A 54 7.85 -5.39 -2.51
C PHE A 54 7.53 -4.71 -1.17
N LEU A 55 6.29 -4.24 -1.01
CA LEU A 55 5.79 -3.61 0.23
C LEU A 55 5.42 -4.62 1.32
N ASN A 56 5.11 -5.85 0.90
CA ASN A 56 4.55 -6.95 1.68
C ASN A 56 5.18 -8.29 1.23
N PRO A 57 6.48 -8.54 1.50
CA PRO A 57 7.23 -9.61 0.82
C PRO A 57 7.09 -11.01 1.42
N LEU A 58 6.44 -11.15 2.58
CA LEU A 58 6.32 -12.42 3.30
C LEU A 58 4.91 -12.97 3.21
N GLU A 59 4.73 -14.29 3.31
CA GLU A 59 3.40 -14.89 3.41
C GLU A 59 2.59 -14.32 4.60
N ALA A 60 3.26 -14.09 5.73
CA ALA A 60 2.66 -13.47 6.91
C ALA A 60 2.11 -12.05 6.64
N SER A 61 2.63 -11.34 5.62
CA SER A 61 2.09 -10.04 5.19
C SER A 61 0.64 -10.16 4.74
N TYR A 62 0.31 -11.21 3.99
CA TYR A 62 -1.02 -11.44 3.43
C TYR A 62 -2.00 -11.95 4.48
N ALA A 63 -1.50 -12.65 5.51
CA ALA A 63 -2.28 -12.96 6.72
C ALA A 63 -2.58 -11.73 7.60
N ARG A 64 -1.87 -10.62 7.39
CA ARG A 64 -2.19 -9.32 8.01
C ARG A 64 -3.20 -8.54 7.18
N LEU A 65 -3.06 -8.51 5.85
CA LEU A 65 -3.92 -7.68 4.99
C LEU A 65 -5.39 -8.08 5.11
N GLY A 66 -6.25 -7.08 5.32
CA GLY A 66 -7.68 -7.28 5.52
C GLY A 66 -8.09 -7.92 6.85
N GLU A 67 -7.18 -8.05 7.81
CA GLU A 67 -7.45 -8.46 9.19
C GLU A 67 -7.39 -7.25 10.16
N CYS A 68 -8.24 -7.25 11.19
CA CYS A 68 -8.34 -6.22 12.22
C CYS A 68 -8.48 -4.79 11.68
N LYS A 69 -7.37 -4.03 11.53
CA LYS A 69 -7.34 -2.64 11.03
C LYS A 69 -6.51 -2.49 9.76
N ALA A 70 -5.94 -3.57 9.24
CA ALA A 70 -5.15 -3.55 8.02
C ALA A 70 -6.07 -3.43 6.79
N PRO A 71 -5.63 -2.71 5.74
CA PRO A 71 -6.46 -2.51 4.56
C PRO A 71 -6.64 -3.81 3.76
N ARG A 72 -7.81 -3.97 3.16
CA ARG A 72 -8.13 -5.04 2.18
C ARG A 72 -8.37 -4.48 0.78
N TYR A 73 -8.96 -3.30 0.70
CA TYR A 73 -9.47 -2.72 -0.54
C TYR A 73 -8.64 -1.50 -0.97
N VAL A 74 -8.46 -1.34 -2.27
CA VAL A 74 -7.80 -0.18 -2.88
C VAL A 74 -8.74 1.01 -2.83
N THR A 75 -8.71 1.71 -1.71
CA THR A 75 -9.68 2.74 -1.34
C THR A 75 -9.02 3.84 -0.52
N TRP A 76 -9.63 5.02 -0.48
CA TRP A 76 -9.16 6.12 0.35
C TRP A 76 -10.30 6.81 1.10
N SER A 77 -9.98 7.40 2.25
CA SER A 77 -10.91 8.26 3.01
C SER A 77 -10.16 9.29 3.85
N PRO A 78 -10.74 10.49 4.06
CA PRO A 78 -10.21 11.47 5.02
C PRO A 78 -10.32 11.03 6.49
N GLU A 79 -11.27 10.17 6.86
CA GLU A 79 -11.57 9.89 8.28
C GLU A 79 -11.34 8.43 8.68
N ASN A 80 -11.54 7.49 7.74
CA ASN A 80 -11.65 6.09 8.09
C ASN A 80 -10.30 5.37 8.20
N ARG A 81 -10.09 4.70 9.35
CA ARG A 81 -8.90 3.89 9.70
C ARG A 81 -8.93 2.45 9.16
N SER A 82 -9.77 2.09 8.20
CA SER A 82 -9.69 0.79 7.51
C SER A 82 -9.23 0.87 6.05
N GLN A 83 -9.09 2.08 5.51
CA GLN A 83 -8.77 2.31 4.10
C GLN A 83 -7.28 2.13 3.82
N LEU A 84 -6.95 1.80 2.56
CA LEU A 84 -5.57 1.72 2.07
C LEU A 84 -4.85 3.06 2.25
N ILE A 85 -5.50 4.14 1.82
CA ILE A 85 -4.99 5.51 1.96
C ILE A 85 -5.89 6.28 2.92
N ARG A 86 -5.27 6.93 3.91
CA ARG A 86 -5.95 7.91 4.77
C ARG A 86 -5.40 9.29 4.52
N ILE A 87 -6.28 10.30 4.49
CA ILE A 87 -5.90 11.72 4.45
C ILE A 87 -6.22 12.33 5.83
N PRO A 88 -5.25 12.43 6.76
CA PRO A 88 -5.51 12.97 8.09
C PRO A 88 -6.08 14.39 8.03
N ALA A 89 -6.95 14.76 8.96
CA ALA A 89 -7.63 16.06 9.01
C ALA A 89 -6.71 17.30 9.16
N ALA A 90 -5.39 17.09 9.25
CA ALA A 90 -4.41 18.17 9.31
C ALA A 90 -4.37 18.91 7.97
N LYS A 91 -4.36 20.25 8.02
CA LYS A 91 -4.35 21.13 6.85
C LYS A 91 -3.01 21.88 6.74
N GLY A 92 -2.77 22.47 5.57
CA GLY A 92 -1.55 23.25 5.30
C GLY A 92 -0.33 22.34 5.20
N GLU A 93 0.78 22.74 5.84
CA GLU A 93 2.05 22.01 5.76
C GLU A 93 2.03 20.60 6.37
N PHE A 94 1.01 20.29 7.18
CA PHE A 94 0.85 19.00 7.84
C PHE A 94 -0.06 18.02 7.08
N GLU A 95 -0.61 18.46 5.94
CA GLU A 95 -1.42 17.62 5.06
C GLU A 95 -0.56 16.53 4.41
N ARG A 96 -1.07 15.30 4.42
CA ARG A 96 -0.29 14.13 3.99
C ARG A 96 -1.18 12.98 3.53
N ILE A 97 -0.60 12.16 2.66
CA ILE A 97 -1.13 10.87 2.25
C ILE A 97 -0.54 9.81 3.19
N GLU A 98 -1.38 9.10 3.95
CA GLU A 98 -0.95 7.96 4.75
C GLU A 98 -1.27 6.66 4.02
N LEU A 99 -0.25 5.99 3.49
CA LEU A 99 -0.35 4.66 2.88
C LEU A 99 -0.14 3.58 3.96
N ARG A 100 -1.08 2.63 4.05
CA ARG A 100 -1.21 1.76 5.24
C ARG A 100 -1.00 0.27 4.98
N SER A 101 -0.93 -0.13 3.71
CA SER A 101 -0.64 -1.52 3.34
C SER A 101 0.78 -1.99 3.71
N PRO A 102 1.86 -1.19 3.62
CA PRO A 102 3.21 -1.69 3.87
C PRO A 102 3.36 -2.26 5.28
N ASP A 103 4.26 -3.22 5.43
CA ASP A 103 4.64 -3.78 6.71
C ASP A 103 6.17 -3.74 6.90
N PRO A 104 6.68 -3.98 8.12
CA PRO A 104 8.11 -3.83 8.40
C PRO A 104 9.02 -4.84 7.70
N ALA A 105 8.48 -5.87 7.04
CA ALA A 105 9.29 -6.85 6.31
C ALA A 105 9.72 -6.32 4.93
N GLY A 106 9.03 -5.31 4.40
CA GLY A 106 9.41 -4.63 3.17
C GLY A 106 10.76 -3.93 3.29
N ASN A 107 11.56 -3.97 2.23
CA ASN A 107 12.78 -3.16 2.17
C ASN A 107 12.38 -1.68 2.06
N PRO A 108 12.77 -0.79 3.00
CA PRO A 108 12.30 0.59 3.03
C PRO A 108 12.76 1.39 1.79
N TYR A 109 13.94 1.10 1.25
CA TYR A 109 14.45 1.79 0.06
C TYR A 109 13.62 1.45 -1.18
N LEU A 110 13.34 0.15 -1.40
CA LEU A 110 12.50 -0.29 -2.52
C LEU A 110 11.06 0.22 -2.35
N SER A 111 10.55 0.19 -1.12
CA SER A 111 9.21 0.69 -0.79
C SER A 111 9.07 2.16 -1.18
N PHE A 112 9.99 3.02 -0.72
CA PHE A 112 9.91 4.45 -1.04
C PHE A 112 10.14 4.74 -2.52
N ALA A 113 11.04 4.01 -3.19
CA ALA A 113 11.27 4.18 -4.63
C ALA A 113 10.02 3.88 -5.46
N LEU A 114 9.37 2.73 -5.21
CA LEU A 114 8.15 2.32 -5.92
C LEU A 114 6.96 3.25 -5.62
N ILE A 115 6.78 3.62 -4.36
CA ILE A 115 5.72 4.55 -3.93
C ILE A 115 5.91 5.91 -4.61
N LEU A 116 7.13 6.45 -4.60
CA LEU A 116 7.42 7.72 -5.25
C LEU A 116 7.20 7.63 -6.77
N ALA A 117 7.69 6.58 -7.41
CA ALA A 117 7.52 6.38 -8.84
C ALA A 117 6.03 6.29 -9.23
N ALA A 118 5.22 5.55 -8.46
CA ALA A 118 3.80 5.35 -8.72
C ALA A 118 3.02 6.66 -8.57
N GLY A 119 3.30 7.44 -7.52
CA GLY A 119 2.66 8.74 -7.35
C GLY A 119 3.10 9.75 -8.40
N LEU A 120 4.38 9.77 -8.80
CA LEU A 120 4.85 10.63 -9.89
C LEU A 120 4.23 10.25 -11.24
N ASP A 121 4.01 8.96 -11.51
CA ASP A 121 3.30 8.51 -12.71
C ASP A 121 1.87 9.05 -12.75
N GLY A 122 1.16 9.00 -11.61
CA GLY A 122 -0.17 9.57 -11.48
C GLY A 122 -0.22 11.07 -11.79
N ILE A 123 0.77 11.85 -11.31
CA ILE A 123 0.91 13.27 -11.66
C ILE A 123 1.13 13.44 -13.17
N ARG A 124 2.07 12.70 -13.76
CA ARG A 124 2.41 12.82 -15.20
C ARG A 124 1.23 12.52 -16.11
N ARG A 125 0.42 11.51 -15.75
CA ARG A 125 -0.78 11.10 -16.49
C ARG A 125 -2.02 11.92 -16.15
N GLY A 126 -1.95 12.84 -15.19
CA GLY A 126 -3.09 13.63 -14.73
C GLY A 126 -4.23 12.76 -14.18
N LEU A 127 -3.89 11.68 -13.46
CA LEU A 127 -4.90 10.76 -12.94
C LEU A 127 -5.80 11.44 -11.91
N VAL A 128 -7.05 10.99 -11.86
CA VAL A 128 -8.05 11.46 -10.89
C VAL A 128 -8.38 10.29 -9.97
N PRO A 129 -8.28 10.44 -8.63
CA PRO A 129 -8.62 9.36 -7.73
C PRO A 129 -10.13 9.10 -7.78
N PRO A 130 -10.58 7.86 -7.52
CA PRO A 130 -12.01 7.59 -7.40
C PRO A 130 -12.61 8.38 -6.22
N PRO A 131 -13.94 8.53 -6.14
CA PRO A 131 -14.58 9.13 -4.98
C PRO A 131 -14.16 8.46 -3.65
N PRO A 132 -14.06 9.22 -2.54
CA PRO A 132 -13.66 8.67 -1.25
C PRO A 132 -14.68 7.64 -0.75
N THR A 133 -14.18 6.57 -0.15
CA THR A 133 -15.02 5.52 0.46
C THR A 133 -15.17 5.77 1.96
N ASN A 134 -16.19 6.53 2.34
CA ASN A 134 -16.48 6.91 3.73
C ASN A 134 -17.36 5.90 4.48
N LEU A 135 -17.13 4.60 4.24
CA LEU A 135 -17.89 3.50 4.84
C LEU A 135 -16.98 2.64 5.69
N ASN A 136 -17.48 2.12 6.81
CA ASN A 136 -16.78 1.07 7.54
C ASN A 136 -16.79 -0.23 6.73
N LEU A 137 -15.73 -0.48 5.95
CA LEU A 137 -15.62 -1.63 5.06
C LEU A 137 -15.61 -3.00 5.77
N PHE A 138 -15.46 -3.05 7.09
CA PHE A 138 -15.59 -4.29 7.87
C PHE A 138 -17.04 -4.69 8.12
N THR A 139 -17.95 -3.72 8.11
CA THR A 139 -19.38 -3.93 8.33
C THR A 139 -20.21 -3.50 7.13
N ALA A 140 -19.56 -3.16 6.02
CA ALA A 140 -20.22 -2.75 4.80
C ALA A 140 -20.87 -3.97 4.13
N ASP A 141 -22.00 -3.72 3.48
CA ASP A 141 -22.72 -4.74 2.74
C ASP A 141 -21.85 -5.34 1.62
N GLU A 142 -22.06 -6.63 1.34
CA GLU A 142 -21.31 -7.35 0.33
C GLU A 142 -21.52 -6.76 -1.08
N SER A 143 -22.70 -6.19 -1.36
CA SER A 143 -22.98 -5.47 -2.61
C SER A 143 -22.05 -4.28 -2.83
N VAL A 144 -21.60 -3.60 -1.77
CA VAL A 144 -20.64 -2.50 -1.86
C VAL A 144 -19.23 -3.05 -2.04
N THR A 145 -18.83 -3.99 -1.19
CA THR A 145 -17.44 -4.46 -1.15
C THR A 145 -17.03 -5.28 -2.37
N ARG A 146 -17.96 -5.97 -3.04
CA ARG A 146 -17.71 -6.69 -4.30
C ARG A 146 -17.33 -5.78 -5.47
N THR A 147 -17.69 -4.49 -5.41
CA THR A 147 -17.33 -3.51 -6.47
C THR A 147 -15.94 -2.93 -6.29
N LEU A 148 -15.32 -3.13 -5.11
CA LEU A 148 -14.03 -2.54 -4.77
C LEU A 148 -12.88 -3.44 -5.22
N ARG A 149 -11.88 -2.84 -5.89
CA ARG A 149 -10.61 -3.51 -6.19
C ARG A 149 -9.95 -3.93 -4.87
N GLN A 150 -9.45 -5.17 -4.82
CA GLN A 150 -8.78 -5.71 -3.63
C GLN A 150 -7.27 -5.66 -3.79
N LEU A 151 -6.56 -5.57 -2.66
CA LEU A 151 -5.14 -5.90 -2.61
C LEU A 151 -4.96 -7.40 -2.88
N PRO A 152 -3.78 -7.82 -3.38
CA PRO A 152 -3.47 -9.24 -3.55
C PRO A 152 -3.67 -10.01 -2.24
N ARG A 153 -4.21 -11.21 -2.34
CA ARG A 153 -4.57 -12.06 -1.18
C ARG A 153 -3.48 -13.04 -0.79
N SER A 154 -2.44 -13.17 -1.60
CA SER A 154 -1.29 -14.04 -1.36
C SER A 154 -0.03 -13.45 -1.96
N ARG A 155 1.13 -13.92 -1.47
CA ARG A 155 2.43 -13.57 -2.05
C ARG A 155 2.52 -14.01 -3.50
N ALA A 156 2.00 -15.19 -3.82
CA ALA A 156 1.98 -15.72 -5.18
C ALA A 156 1.24 -14.77 -6.15
N GLU A 157 0.05 -14.29 -5.77
CA GLU A 157 -0.73 -13.35 -6.57
C GLU A 157 -0.01 -12.02 -6.74
N ALA A 158 0.55 -11.45 -5.66
CA ALA A 158 1.28 -10.19 -5.72
C ALA A 158 2.51 -10.29 -6.62
N ALA A 159 3.23 -11.40 -6.55
CA ALA A 159 4.41 -11.64 -7.35
C ALA A 159 4.09 -11.84 -8.83
N ALA A 160 2.99 -12.53 -9.16
CA ALA A 160 2.51 -12.63 -10.54
C ALA A 160 2.21 -11.24 -11.13
N LEU A 161 1.48 -10.40 -10.39
CA LEU A 161 1.20 -9.02 -10.79
C LEU A 161 2.47 -8.18 -10.98
N ALA A 162 3.43 -8.32 -10.06
CA ALA A 162 4.71 -7.63 -10.15
C ALA A 162 5.54 -8.06 -11.38
N LYS A 163 5.57 -9.37 -11.66
CA LYS A 163 6.32 -9.96 -12.79
C LYS A 163 5.77 -9.48 -14.13
N ASP A 164 4.46 -9.37 -14.26
CA ASP A 164 3.79 -8.96 -15.49
C ASP A 164 3.72 -7.43 -15.68
N SER A 165 3.97 -6.65 -14.61
CA SER A 165 3.87 -5.20 -14.62
C SER A 165 4.94 -4.50 -15.46
N ALA A 166 4.50 -3.73 -16.46
CA ALA A 166 5.36 -2.84 -17.22
C ALA A 166 5.87 -1.67 -16.37
N PHE A 167 5.06 -1.18 -15.43
CA PHE A 167 5.45 -0.13 -14.51
C PHE A 167 6.58 -0.60 -13.59
N VAL A 168 6.46 -1.76 -12.95
CA VAL A 168 7.52 -2.31 -12.09
C VAL A 168 8.83 -2.48 -12.88
N ARG A 169 8.77 -3.02 -14.12
CA ARG A 169 9.93 -3.13 -15.02
C ARG A 169 10.56 -1.78 -15.41
N SER A 170 9.78 -0.70 -15.40
CA SER A 170 10.31 0.65 -15.67
C SER A 170 11.04 1.26 -14.47
N VAL A 171 10.80 0.76 -13.25
CA VAL A 171 11.34 1.31 -12.00
C VAL A 171 12.47 0.45 -11.44
N LEU A 172 12.35 -0.88 -11.52
CA LEU A 172 13.29 -1.83 -10.91
C LEU A 172 14.01 -2.67 -11.97
N PRO A 173 15.30 -3.00 -11.74
CA PRO A 173 16.02 -3.92 -12.61
C PRO A 173 15.51 -5.35 -12.45
N ALA A 174 15.61 -6.15 -13.52
CA ALA A 174 15.09 -7.52 -13.58
C ALA A 174 15.54 -8.40 -12.40
N GLY A 175 16.82 -8.35 -12.01
CA GLY A 175 17.33 -9.16 -10.90
C GLY A 175 16.66 -8.86 -9.54
N ILE A 176 16.18 -7.63 -9.31
CA ILE A 176 15.41 -7.31 -8.09
C ILE A 176 13.98 -7.83 -8.21
N ILE A 177 13.37 -7.72 -9.40
CA ILE A 177 12.04 -8.28 -9.65
C ILE A 177 12.06 -9.79 -9.44
N ASP A 178 13.04 -10.49 -10.00
CA ASP A 178 13.20 -11.95 -9.87
C ASP A 178 13.45 -12.36 -8.42
N ALA A 179 14.19 -11.56 -7.63
CA ALA A 179 14.42 -11.88 -6.22
C ALA A 179 13.13 -11.85 -5.37
N PHE A 180 12.16 -11.02 -5.73
CA PHE A 180 10.88 -10.90 -5.02
C PHE A 180 9.77 -11.76 -5.63
N THR A 181 9.92 -12.19 -6.88
CA THR A 181 8.90 -12.96 -7.62
C THR A 181 9.31 -14.39 -7.94
N GLY A 182 10.58 -14.76 -7.73
CA GLY A 182 11.13 -16.09 -7.98
C GLY A 182 10.69 -17.12 -6.94
N GLY A 183 10.55 -18.38 -7.38
CA GLY A 183 10.17 -19.51 -6.54
C GLY A 183 8.66 -19.78 -6.42
N ILE A 184 7.88 -19.42 -7.44
CA ILE A 184 6.42 -19.69 -7.53
C ILE A 184 6.14 -20.68 -8.68
N ASP A 185 7.08 -21.58 -8.93
CA ASP A 185 6.93 -22.70 -9.87
C ASP A 185 6.64 -24.00 -9.09
#